data_AF-A0A1M3L4X2-F1
#
_entry.id   AF-A0A1M3L4X2-F1
#
_cell.length_a   1.000
_cell.length_b   1.000
_cell.length_c   1.000
_cell.angle_alpha   90.00
_cell.angle_beta   90.00
_cell.angle_gamma   90.00
#
_symmetry.space_group_name_H-M   'P 1'
#
loop_
_entity.id
_entity.type
_entity.pdbx_description
1 polymer ?
#
loop_
_entity_poly.entity_id
_entity_poly.type
_entity_poly.pdbx_seq_one_letter_code
_entity_poly.pdbx_strand_id
1 'polypeptide(L)' 'MIYEVKKDDVTFEVDDNLLFDSQPHSFRRLYNDLKENDRADFDNCNVLVLATGRVIITEKTEDDGQV' A
#
# COMPACT_ATOMS: atom_id res chain seq x y z
N MET A 1 3.64 -4.15 11.63
CA MET A 1 4.74 -3.25 11.27
C MET A 1 4.14 -2.03 10.57
N ILE A 2 4.67 -0.85 10.85
CA ILE A 2 4.25 0.38 10.19
C ILE A 2 5.12 0.59 8.96
N TYR A 3 4.50 0.82 7.81
CA TYR A 3 5.13 1.07 6.52
C TYR A 3 4.88 2.50 6.05
N GLU A 4 5.87 3.11 5.41
CA GLU A 4 5.67 4.31 4.61
C GLU A 4 5.18 3.89 3.22
N VAL A 5 4.00 4.33 2.82
CA VAL A 5 3.44 4.09 1.48
C VAL A 5 3.38 5.42 0.73
N LYS A 6 3.99 5.48 -0.46
CA LYS A 6 4.22 6.73 -1.20
C LYS A 6 3.46 6.74 -2.53
N LYS A 7 2.77 7.84 -2.82
CA LYS A 7 2.17 8.11 -4.12
C LYS A 7 2.29 9.59 -4.46
N ASP A 8 2.96 9.89 -5.56
CA ASP A 8 3.27 11.25 -5.98
C ASP A 8 3.94 12.02 -4.81
N ASP A 9 3.38 13.17 -4.41
CA ASP A 9 3.89 13.98 -3.30
C ASP A 9 3.28 13.61 -1.93
N VAL A 10 2.55 12.50 -1.82
CA VAL A 10 1.86 12.09 -0.59
C VAL A 10 2.50 10.84 0.02
N THR A 11 2.70 10.87 1.34
CA THR A 11 3.17 9.73 2.13
C THR A 11 2.14 9.36 3.19
N PHE A 12 1.89 8.06 3.34
CA PHE A 12 0.99 7.48 4.33
C PHE A 12 1.76 6.55 5.27
N GLU A 13 1.40 6.58 6.54
CA GLU A 13 1.79 5.54 7.50
C GLU A 13 0.69 4.47 7.54
N VAL A 14 1.05 3.22 7.23
CA VAL A 14 0.12 2.09 7.18
C VAL A 14 0.61 1.00 8.14
N ASP A 15 -0.19 0.65 9.15
CA ASP A 15 0.13 -0.44 10.09
C ASP A 15 -0.50 -1.74 9.60
N ASP A 16 0.31 -2.71 9.16
CA ASP A 16 -0.19 -3.98 8.64
C ASP A 16 -0.95 -4.84 9.66
N ASN A 17 -0.85 -4.51 10.97
CA ASN A 17 -1.61 -5.15 12.03
C ASN A 17 -3.07 -4.68 12.06
N LEU A 18 -3.38 -3.54 11.44
CA LEU A 18 -4.73 -3.02 11.32
C LEU A 18 -5.40 -3.54 10.05
N LEU A 19 -6.68 -3.90 10.18
CA LEU A 19 -7.51 -4.21 9.01
C LEU A 19 -7.69 -2.96 8.16
N PHE A 20 -7.94 -3.18 6.87
CA PHE A 20 -8.05 -2.13 5.86
C PHE A 20 -9.00 -1.02 6.30
N ASP A 21 -10.17 -1.35 6.85
CA ASP A 21 -11.16 -0.35 7.32
C ASP A 21 -10.71 0.52 8.50
N SER A 22 -9.71 0.06 9.25
CA SER A 22 -9.09 0.79 10.36
C SER A 22 -7.91 1.65 9.92
N GLN A 23 -7.49 1.55 8.64
CA GLN A 23 -6.43 2.40 8.08
C GLN A 23 -6.91 3.85 7.87
N PRO A 24 -5.99 4.82 7.77
CA PRO A 24 -6.33 6.22 7.51
C PRO A 24 -7.31 6.37 6.34
N HIS A 25 -8.34 7.20 6.52
CA HIS A 25 -9.39 7.37 5.51
C HIS A 25 -8.83 7.85 4.15
N SER A 26 -7.81 8.70 4.18
CA SER A 26 -7.12 9.18 2.97
C SER A 26 -6.42 8.05 2.22
N PHE A 27 -5.71 7.17 2.94
CA PHE A 27 -5.09 5.98 2.36
C PHE A 27 -6.13 5.03 1.78
N ARG A 28 -7.21 4.73 2.53
CA ARG A 28 -8.29 3.85 2.04
C ARG A 28 -8.93 4.37 0.78
N ARG A 29 -9.19 5.68 0.71
CA ARG A 29 -9.74 6.32 -0.49
C ARG A 29 -8.78 6.16 -1.66
N LEU A 30 -7.52 6.55 -1.50
CA LEU A 30 -6.52 6.46 -2.56
C LEU A 30 -6.32 5.02 -3.05
N TYR A 31 -6.26 4.05 -2.13
CA TYR A 31 -6.19 2.64 -2.49
C TYR A 31 -7.38 2.22 -3.37
N ASN A 32 -8.61 2.60 -3.01
CA ASN A 32 -9.80 2.26 -3.80
C ASN A 32 -9.83 2.94 -5.17
N ASP A 33 -9.21 4.12 -5.30
CA ASP A 33 -9.08 4.83 -6.57
C ASP A 33 -8.02 4.17 -7.48
N LEU A 34 -6.96 3.58 -6.89
CA LEU A 34 -5.85 2.96 -7.62
C LEU A 34 -6.02 1.46 -7.89
N LYS A 35 -6.84 0.75 -7.12
CA LYS A 35 -6.81 -0.72 -7.12
C LYS A 35 -7.32 -1.33 -8.42
N GLU A 36 -6.59 -2.33 -8.90
CA GLU A 36 -7.06 -3.29 -9.88
C GLU A 36 -7.33 -4.61 -9.16
N ASN A 37 -8.61 -4.99 -9.08
CA ASN A 37 -9.11 -6.06 -8.21
C ASN A 37 -8.86 -5.76 -6.70
N ASP A 38 -7.88 -6.45 -6.13
CA ASP A 38 -7.49 -6.47 -4.72
C ASP A 38 -6.04 -5.99 -4.51
N ARG A 39 -5.42 -5.39 -5.54
CA ARG A 39 -4.05 -4.86 -5.48
C ARG A 39 -3.99 -3.41 -5.99
N ALA A 40 -3.19 -2.58 -5.34
CA ALA A 40 -2.87 -1.22 -5.77
C ALA A 40 -1.34 -1.02 -5.83
N ASP A 41 -0.88 -0.32 -6.86
CA ASP A 41 0.54 -0.03 -7.09
C ASP A 41 0.89 1.39 -6.61
N PHE A 42 1.78 1.44 -5.63
CA PHE A 42 2.34 2.67 -5.05
C PHE A 42 3.80 2.81 -5.50
N ASP A 43 4.37 4.00 -5.35
CA ASP A 43 5.66 4.30 -5.98
C ASP A 43 6.78 3.44 -5.39
N ASN A 44 6.72 3.17 -4.09
CA ASN A 44 7.71 2.38 -3.37
C ASN A 44 7.25 0.95 -2.99
N CYS A 45 5.98 0.60 -3.21
CA CYS A 45 5.46 -0.71 -2.80
C CYS A 45 4.22 -1.14 -3.58
N ASN A 46 3.83 -2.39 -3.39
CA ASN A 46 2.53 -2.90 -3.80
C ASN A 46 1.72 -3.21 -2.55
N VAL A 47 0.45 -2.82 -2.56
CA VAL A 47 -0.50 -3.09 -1.48
C VAL A 47 -1.54 -4.08 -1.99
N LEU A 48 -1.71 -5.20 -1.29
CA LEU A 48 -2.76 -6.19 -1.51
C LEU A 48 -3.71 -6.18 -0.32
N VAL A 49 -5.02 -6.04 -0.56
CA VAL A 49 -6.05 -6.15 0.49
C VAL A 49 -6.85 -7.43 0.27
N LEU A 50 -6.65 -8.40 1.16
CA LEU A 50 -7.38 -9.67 1.11
C LEU A 50 -8.87 -9.47 1.42
N ALA A 51 -9.71 -10.43 1.02
CA ALA A 51 -11.15 -10.44 1.35
C ALA A 51 -11.44 -10.37 2.86
N THR A 52 -10.49 -10.75 3.71
CA THR A 52 -10.56 -10.63 5.18
C THR A 52 -10.29 -9.22 5.69
N GLY A 53 -9.94 -8.28 4.81
CA GLY A 53 -9.50 -6.92 5.16
C GLY A 53 -8.04 -6.83 5.58
N ARG A 54 -7.28 -7.94 5.55
CA ARG A 54 -5.84 -7.88 5.86
C ARG A 54 -5.09 -7.12 4.77
N VAL A 55 -4.20 -6.23 5.20
CA VAL A 55 -3.31 -5.46 4.32
C VAL A 55 -1.97 -6.18 4.25
N ILE A 56 -1.51 -6.46 3.03
CA ILE A 56 -0.18 -7.01 2.76
C ILE A 56 0.59 -5.97 1.95
N ILE A 57 1.76 -5.59 2.45
CA ILE A 57 2.63 -4.61 1.81
C ILE A 57 3.88 -5.34 1.31
N THR A 58 4.19 -5.17 0.02
CA THR A 58 5.41 -5.70 -0.60
C THR A 58 6.20 -4.53 -1.14
N GLU A 59 7.31 -4.19 -0.48
CA GLU A 59 8.21 -3.13 -0.93
C GLU A 59 8.79 -3.48 -2.31
N LYS A 60 8.84 -2.48 -3.19
CA LYS A 60 9.57 -2.59 -4.44
C LYS A 60 11.05 -2.43 -4.08
N THR A 61 11.86 -3.45 -4.31
CA THR A 61 13.30 -3.26 -4.30
C THR A 61 13.66 -2.28 -5.41
N GLU A 62 14.41 -1.23 -5.08
CA GLU A 62 15.22 -0.55 -6.09
C GLU A 62 16.14 -1.62 -6.67
N ASP A 63 15.77 -2.16 -7.83
CA ASP A 63 16.67 -3.02 -8.59
C ASP A 63 17.73 -2.07 -9.14
N ASP A 64 18.78 -1.88 -8.33
CA ASP A 64 19.96 -1.10 -8.63
C ASP A 64 20.56 -1.72 -9.90
N GLY A 65 20.34 -1.06 -11.04
CA GLY A 65 20.46 -1.62 -12.38
C GLY A 65 21.80 -2.32 -12.63
N GLN A 66 21.85 -3.63 -12.41
CA GLN A 66 22.93 -4.49 -12.88
C GLN A 66 22.52 -5.17 -14.19
N VAL A 67 22.85 -4.52 -15.31
CA VAL A 67 23.34 -5.15 -16.55
C VAL A 67 24.27 -4.19 -17.29
#